data_AF-A0A1G6L7L7-F1
#
_entry.id   AF-A0A1G6L7L7-F1
#
_cell.length_a   1.000
_cell.length_b   1.000
_cell.length_c   1.000
_cell.angle_alpha   90.00
_cell.angle_beta   90.00
_cell.angle_gamma   90.00
#
_symmetry.space_group_name_H-M   'P 1'
#
loop_
_entity.id
_entity.type
_entity.pdbx_description
1 polymer ?
#
loop_
_entity_poly.entity_id
_entity_poly.type
_entity_poly.pdbx_seq_one_letter_code
_entity_poly.pdbx_strand_id
1 'polypeptide(L)'
;MMSDFCGDVLALTGWLRCSCEESGLRTFLAQKRIHDRPMTPEQIEDEGAVEDDGDTDVEYELMRRSKESMVVQSERHGFCLIFQLREDYDLVHRSPCGVEAPFVLEQIAFFAKGVQIYQGFEGPVFRDVCMTTRRSDAAYAALGSPLARRSVYETSTDLFVVDDFVLNFGFQDDGQDSHLAHIHIRRKNIFDDVMLNPRLVDIPPNASYSMPGLAQLGLCSDSLDVRDFLAALGLSNEIDEDIGCPEEMSGRARSHGIVIYFKEMPGAENHSHALPDKIVSAITYKRRGDLGSSGYLGDLPFGMHFGDRPDVAIAKAKHAPLKVAESEQLLSYYWHVASGIVVQGVFSLIDWQLARVTLHTPVRASYILKN
;
A
#
# COMPACT_ATOMS: atom_id res chain seq x y z
N MET A 1 27.85 -6.57 7.86
CA MET A 1 26.63 -6.04 7.21
C MET A 1 25.62 -7.14 6.92
N MET A 2 25.98 -8.19 6.18
CA MET A 2 25.27 -9.48 6.24
C MET A 2 25.46 -10.24 7.56
N SER A 3 26.40 -9.79 8.40
CA SER A 3 26.71 -10.33 9.73
C SER A 3 25.55 -10.30 10.73
N ASP A 4 24.52 -9.48 10.46
CA ASP A 4 23.44 -9.22 11.41
C ASP A 4 22.29 -10.23 11.26
N PHE A 5 22.31 -11.00 10.16
CA PHE A 5 21.44 -12.13 9.88
C PHE A 5 22.25 -13.43 9.98
N CYS A 6 21.60 -14.53 10.29
CA CYS A 6 22.24 -15.85 10.36
C CYS A 6 21.41 -16.95 9.69
N GLY A 7 22.08 -18.03 9.29
CA GLY A 7 21.44 -19.24 8.77
C GLY A 7 20.52 -18.97 7.58
N ASP A 8 19.31 -19.51 7.65
CA ASP A 8 18.28 -19.38 6.60
C ASP A 8 17.88 -17.91 6.36
N VAL A 9 17.84 -17.08 7.40
CA VAL A 9 17.45 -15.67 7.28
C VAL A 9 18.47 -14.88 6.47
N LEU A 10 19.76 -15.16 6.67
CA LEU A 10 20.82 -14.55 5.88
C LEU A 10 20.69 -14.89 4.39
N ALA A 11 20.38 -16.14 4.07
CA ALA A 11 20.18 -16.57 2.69
C ALA A 11 18.95 -15.89 2.08
N LEU A 12 17.81 -15.93 2.78
CA LEU A 12 16.55 -15.34 2.34
C LEU A 12 16.65 -13.83 2.10
N THR A 13 17.24 -13.08 3.04
CA THR A 13 17.44 -11.64 2.89
C THR A 13 18.44 -11.27 1.78
N GLY A 14 19.34 -12.19 1.43
CA GLY A 14 20.21 -12.10 0.26
C GLY A 14 19.46 -12.20 -1.07
N TRP A 15 18.28 -12.84 -1.09
CA TRP A 15 17.43 -12.98 -2.27
C TRP A 15 16.29 -11.96 -2.36
N LEU A 16 16.16 -11.04 -1.39
CA LEU A 16 15.26 -9.90 -1.54
C LEU A 16 15.69 -9.08 -2.77
N ARG A 17 14.74 -8.79 -3.68
CA ARG A 17 14.90 -8.27 -5.06
C ARG A 17 15.15 -9.31 -6.16
N CYS A 18 15.28 -10.59 -5.82
CA CYS A 18 15.47 -11.63 -6.82
C CYS A 18 14.13 -12.16 -7.35
N SER A 19 14.18 -12.74 -8.55
CA SER A 19 13.08 -13.49 -9.12
C SER A 19 12.76 -14.75 -8.31
N CYS A 20 11.51 -15.21 -8.34
CA CYS A 20 11.13 -16.54 -7.85
C CYS A 20 11.86 -17.70 -8.56
N GLU A 21 12.43 -17.43 -9.74
CA GLU A 21 13.19 -18.37 -10.55
C GLU A 21 14.68 -18.41 -10.21
N GLU A 22 15.15 -17.53 -9.32
CA GLU A 22 16.56 -17.46 -8.92
C GLU A 22 17.05 -18.82 -8.42
N SER A 23 18.19 -19.27 -8.95
CA SER A 23 18.72 -20.62 -8.73
C SER A 23 18.95 -20.94 -7.25
N GLY A 24 19.46 -19.96 -6.49
CA GLY A 24 19.67 -20.07 -5.05
C GLY A 24 18.36 -20.22 -4.29
N LEU A 25 17.38 -19.38 -4.59
CA LEU A 25 16.06 -19.42 -3.95
C LEU A 25 15.31 -20.73 -4.27
N ARG A 26 15.33 -21.17 -5.53
CA ARG A 26 14.73 -22.46 -5.94
C ARG A 26 15.36 -23.64 -5.20
N THR A 27 16.69 -23.65 -5.09
CA THR A 27 17.42 -24.71 -4.38
C THR A 27 17.05 -24.72 -2.90
N PHE A 28 16.99 -23.56 -2.27
CA PHE A 28 16.57 -23.42 -0.87
C PHE A 28 15.14 -23.94 -0.65
N LEU A 29 14.19 -23.50 -1.47
CA LEU A 29 12.79 -23.94 -1.37
C LEU A 29 12.66 -25.45 -1.58
N ALA A 30 13.40 -26.03 -2.53
CA ALA A 30 13.43 -27.48 -2.74
C ALA A 30 13.99 -28.24 -1.54
N GLN A 31 15.07 -27.74 -0.90
CA GLN A 31 15.61 -28.33 0.34
C GLN A 31 14.60 -28.30 1.49
N LYS A 32 13.77 -27.26 1.55
CA LYS A 32 12.67 -27.11 2.51
C LYS A 32 11.38 -27.84 2.09
N ARG A 33 11.38 -28.52 0.94
CA ARG A 33 10.21 -29.21 0.34
C ARG A 33 9.01 -28.27 0.11
N ILE A 34 9.30 -27.04 -0.29
CA ILE A 34 8.30 -26.03 -0.65
C ILE A 34 8.23 -25.97 -2.17
N HIS A 35 7.08 -26.36 -2.73
CA HIS A 35 6.88 -26.46 -4.17
C HIS A 35 6.05 -25.30 -4.74
N ASP A 36 5.29 -24.60 -3.89
CA ASP A 36 4.44 -23.47 -4.29
C ASP A 36 5.28 -22.33 -4.86
N ARG A 37 4.80 -21.72 -5.94
CA ARG A 37 5.44 -20.59 -6.62
C ARG A 37 4.37 -19.55 -6.99
N PRO A 38 4.74 -18.27 -7.08
CA PRO A 38 3.85 -17.28 -7.66
C PRO A 38 3.59 -17.62 -9.12
N MET A 39 2.33 -17.50 -9.54
CA MET A 39 1.85 -17.85 -10.87
C MET A 39 1.15 -16.66 -11.52
N THR A 40 1.38 -16.48 -12.82
CA THR A 40 0.63 -15.50 -13.61
C THR A 40 -0.79 -15.98 -13.87
N PRO A 41 -1.73 -15.08 -14.22
CA PRO A 41 -3.07 -15.47 -14.66
C PRO A 41 -3.04 -16.55 -15.75
N GLU A 42 -2.16 -16.42 -16.74
CA GLU A 42 -2.00 -17.38 -17.83
C GLU A 42 -1.54 -18.75 -17.33
N GLN A 43 -0.65 -18.79 -16.34
CA GLN A 43 -0.18 -20.06 -15.76
C GLN A 43 -1.29 -20.77 -14.98
N ILE A 44 -2.16 -20.02 -14.28
CA ILE A 44 -3.29 -20.56 -13.52
C ILE A 44 -4.37 -21.08 -14.46
N GLU A 45 -4.60 -20.38 -15.57
CA GLU A 45 -5.49 -20.82 -16.64
C GLU A 45 -5.00 -22.14 -17.26
N ASP A 46 -3.70 -22.23 -17.58
CA ASP A 46 -3.07 -23.44 -18.13
C ASP A 46 -3.16 -24.66 -17.18
N GLU A 47 -3.18 -24.44 -15.86
CA GLU A 47 -3.38 -25.49 -14.86
C GLU A 47 -4.84 -25.97 -14.76
N GLY A 48 -5.78 -25.31 -15.45
CA GLY A 48 -7.21 -25.65 -15.44
C GLY A 48 -7.86 -25.41 -14.07
N ALA A 49 -7.33 -24.45 -13.30
CA ALA A 49 -7.71 -24.26 -11.91
C ALA A 49 -9.06 -23.52 -11.75
N VAL A 50 -9.57 -22.87 -12.80
CA VAL A 50 -10.82 -22.10 -12.80
C VAL A 50 -11.82 -22.79 -13.71
N GLU A 51 -12.94 -23.26 -13.15
CA GLU A 51 -14.06 -23.83 -13.90
C GLU A 51 -15.00 -22.69 -14.32
N ASP A 52 -15.32 -22.61 -15.61
CA ASP A 52 -16.35 -21.70 -16.14
C ASP A 52 -17.73 -22.31 -15.89
N ASP A 53 -18.41 -21.85 -14.84
CA ASP A 53 -19.77 -22.25 -14.48
C ASP A 53 -20.85 -21.31 -15.06
N GLY A 54 -20.47 -20.37 -15.92
CA GLY A 54 -21.37 -19.42 -16.60
C GLY A 54 -21.77 -18.18 -15.78
N ASP A 55 -21.53 -18.17 -14.48
CA ASP A 55 -21.77 -17.03 -13.58
C ASP A 55 -20.47 -16.42 -13.02
N THR A 56 -19.32 -17.10 -13.21
CA THR A 56 -18.01 -16.64 -12.74
C THR A 56 -17.32 -15.77 -13.79
N ASP A 57 -16.94 -14.55 -13.39
CA ASP A 57 -15.97 -13.76 -14.15
C ASP A 57 -14.59 -14.42 -14.06
N VAL A 58 -14.26 -15.19 -15.10
CA VAL A 58 -13.01 -15.97 -15.19
C VAL A 58 -11.79 -15.06 -15.06
N GLU A 59 -11.82 -13.85 -15.63
CA GLU A 59 -10.69 -12.92 -15.58
C GLU A 59 -10.45 -12.44 -14.14
N TYR A 60 -11.52 -12.06 -13.44
CA TYR A 60 -11.45 -11.68 -12.04
C TYR A 60 -10.90 -12.81 -11.16
N GLU A 61 -11.37 -14.05 -11.36
CA GLU A 61 -10.94 -15.20 -10.57
C GLU A 61 -9.47 -15.57 -10.84
N LEU A 62 -9.01 -15.53 -12.10
CA LEU A 62 -7.60 -15.73 -12.46
C LEU A 62 -6.71 -14.68 -11.79
N MET A 63 -7.12 -13.41 -11.83
CA MET A 63 -6.40 -12.32 -11.18
C MET A 63 -6.35 -12.47 -9.66
N ARG A 64 -7.46 -12.88 -9.04
CA ARG A 64 -7.53 -13.15 -7.59
C ARG A 64 -6.56 -14.26 -7.19
N ARG A 65 -6.57 -15.39 -7.91
CA ARG A 65 -5.69 -16.53 -7.62
C ARG A 65 -4.21 -16.22 -7.88
N SER A 66 -3.92 -15.46 -8.94
CA SER A 66 -2.56 -14.94 -9.20
C SER A 66 -2.06 -14.17 -7.99
N LYS A 67 -2.87 -13.24 -7.48
CA LYS A 67 -2.53 -12.44 -6.29
C LYS A 67 -2.34 -13.29 -5.03
N GLU A 68 -3.15 -14.33 -4.83
CA GLU A 68 -2.99 -15.26 -3.70
C GLU A 68 -1.71 -16.08 -3.79
N SER A 69 -1.32 -16.50 -5.00
CA SER A 69 -0.08 -17.26 -5.24
C SER A 69 1.20 -16.46 -4.93
N MET A 70 1.11 -15.13 -4.86
CA MET A 70 2.23 -14.25 -4.52
C MET A 70 2.72 -14.42 -3.08
N VAL A 71 2.01 -15.17 -2.24
CA VAL A 71 2.46 -15.51 -0.88
C VAL A 71 2.81 -17.00 -0.82
N VAL A 72 4.10 -17.30 -0.85
CA VAL A 72 4.61 -18.67 -0.69
C VAL A 72 4.86 -18.94 0.78
N GLN A 73 4.04 -19.80 1.39
CA GLN A 73 4.07 -20.06 2.82
C GLN A 73 4.88 -21.32 3.14
N SER A 74 5.62 -21.27 4.25
CA SER A 74 6.24 -22.43 4.86
C SER A 74 5.73 -22.60 6.28
N GLU A 75 4.55 -23.18 6.42
CA GLU A 75 3.89 -23.41 7.71
C GLU A 75 4.81 -24.16 8.68
N ARG A 76 5.49 -25.20 8.17
CA ARG A 76 6.42 -26.04 8.93
C ARG A 76 7.64 -25.28 9.44
N HIS A 77 8.15 -24.33 8.66
CA HIS A 77 9.37 -23.59 9.00
C HIS A 77 9.08 -22.20 9.57
N GLY A 78 7.81 -21.80 9.68
CA GLY A 78 7.41 -20.56 10.33
C GLY A 78 7.76 -19.29 9.55
N PHE A 79 7.84 -19.35 8.23
CA PHE A 79 8.08 -18.15 7.41
C PHE A 79 7.19 -18.13 6.17
N CYS A 80 7.00 -16.95 5.58
CA CYS A 80 6.46 -16.80 4.24
C CYS A 80 7.30 -15.84 3.40
N LEU A 81 7.25 -16.06 2.09
CA LEU A 81 7.85 -15.22 1.08
C LEU A 81 6.73 -14.47 0.37
N ILE A 82 6.83 -13.15 0.35
CA ILE A 82 5.83 -12.26 -0.22
C ILE A 82 6.44 -11.63 -1.47
N PHE A 83 5.91 -12.05 -2.61
CA PHE A 83 6.30 -11.57 -3.91
C PHE A 83 5.46 -10.35 -4.29
N GLN A 84 5.99 -9.58 -5.25
CA GLN A 84 5.31 -8.47 -5.91
C GLN A 84 5.46 -8.62 -7.43
N LEU A 85 4.52 -8.08 -8.21
CA LEU A 85 4.71 -7.92 -9.64
C LEU A 85 5.95 -7.07 -9.90
N ARG A 86 6.79 -7.49 -10.84
CA ARG A 86 8.03 -6.78 -11.19
C ARG A 86 7.76 -5.33 -11.57
N GLU A 87 6.72 -5.09 -12.37
CA GLU A 87 6.36 -3.73 -12.77
C GLU A 87 6.07 -2.83 -11.57
N ASP A 88 5.35 -3.33 -10.56
CA ASP A 88 5.07 -2.57 -9.34
C ASP A 88 6.29 -2.40 -8.43
N TYR A 89 7.18 -3.38 -8.40
CA TYR A 89 8.46 -3.29 -7.70
C TYR A 89 9.34 -2.18 -8.30
N ASP A 90 9.50 -2.20 -9.63
CA ASP A 90 10.34 -1.25 -10.37
C ASP A 90 9.82 0.20 -10.26
N LEU A 91 8.52 0.36 -10.02
CA LEU A 91 7.91 1.66 -9.73
C LEU A 91 8.48 2.29 -8.45
N VAL A 92 8.77 1.51 -7.41
CA VAL A 92 9.15 2.04 -6.09
C VAL A 92 10.64 1.89 -5.73
N HIS A 93 11.43 1.25 -6.59
CA HIS A 93 12.86 1.06 -6.41
C HIS A 93 13.69 1.73 -7.53
N ARG A 94 14.77 2.44 -7.17
CA ARG A 94 15.62 3.18 -8.14
C ARG A 94 16.36 2.29 -9.13
N SER A 95 16.63 1.05 -8.73
CA SER A 95 17.33 0.08 -9.55
C SER A 95 16.32 -0.99 -9.93
N PRO A 96 15.84 -1.00 -11.18
CA PRO A 96 14.89 -2.01 -11.61
C PRO A 96 15.50 -3.40 -11.43
N CYS A 97 14.65 -4.38 -11.18
CA CYS A 97 15.08 -5.77 -11.08
C CYS A 97 15.67 -6.19 -12.43
N GLY A 98 16.95 -6.54 -12.47
CA GLY A 98 17.66 -6.91 -13.70
C GLY A 98 17.27 -8.27 -14.28
N VAL A 99 16.09 -8.80 -13.95
CA VAL A 99 15.63 -10.14 -14.29
C VAL A 99 14.30 -10.03 -15.05
N GLU A 100 14.11 -10.89 -16.06
CA GLU A 100 12.91 -10.88 -16.92
C GLU A 100 11.66 -11.54 -16.31
N ALA A 101 11.74 -11.97 -15.06
CA ALA A 101 10.66 -12.72 -14.42
C ALA A 101 9.50 -11.81 -13.98
N PRO A 102 8.25 -12.31 -13.98
CA PRO A 102 7.06 -11.52 -13.65
C PRO A 102 6.97 -11.15 -12.17
N PHE A 103 7.61 -11.92 -11.28
CA PHE A 103 7.51 -11.75 -9.84
C PHE A 103 8.88 -11.55 -9.18
N VAL A 104 8.93 -10.65 -8.21
CA VAL A 104 10.12 -10.30 -7.43
C VAL A 104 9.85 -10.55 -5.95
N LEU A 105 10.80 -11.15 -5.23
CA LEU A 105 10.71 -11.31 -3.78
C LEU A 105 10.89 -9.96 -3.09
N GLU A 106 9.80 -9.40 -2.59
CA GLU A 106 9.77 -8.06 -1.97
C GLU A 106 9.95 -8.11 -0.45
N GLN A 107 9.29 -9.08 0.19
CA GLN A 107 9.27 -9.16 1.64
C GLN A 107 9.34 -10.60 2.13
N ILE A 108 9.95 -10.78 3.30
CA ILE A 108 9.95 -12.05 4.02
C ILE A 108 9.30 -11.79 5.38
N ALA A 109 8.43 -12.69 5.82
CA ALA A 109 7.87 -12.66 7.16
C ALA A 109 8.21 -13.95 7.92
N PHE A 110 8.52 -13.80 9.20
CA PHE A 110 8.79 -14.88 10.13
C PHE A 110 7.76 -14.83 11.26
N PHE A 111 7.26 -15.97 11.69
CA PHE A 111 6.14 -16.06 12.63
C PHE A 111 6.52 -16.88 13.85
N ALA A 112 6.02 -16.48 15.01
CA ALA A 112 6.07 -17.26 16.23
C ALA A 112 5.13 -18.47 16.14
N LYS A 113 5.37 -19.46 17.01
CA LYS A 113 4.52 -20.64 17.10
C LYS A 113 3.09 -20.25 17.51
N GLY A 114 2.10 -20.75 16.78
CA GLY A 114 0.69 -20.51 17.09
C GLY A 114 0.14 -19.18 16.57
N VAL A 115 0.94 -18.40 15.85
CA VAL A 115 0.42 -17.30 15.02
C VAL A 115 -0.10 -17.91 13.72
N GLN A 116 -1.40 -17.79 13.48
CA GLN A 116 -2.10 -18.44 12.37
C GLN A 116 -1.85 -19.96 12.34
N ILE A 117 -1.40 -20.49 11.19
CA ILE A 117 -1.15 -21.91 10.95
C ILE A 117 0.33 -22.30 11.12
N TYR A 118 1.20 -21.36 11.48
CA TYR A 118 2.65 -21.57 11.50
C TYR A 118 3.12 -22.36 12.74
N GLN A 119 4.05 -23.30 12.52
CA GLN A 119 4.70 -24.10 13.58
C GLN A 119 5.74 -23.30 14.38
N GLY A 120 6.06 -22.07 13.93
CA GLY A 120 7.00 -21.15 14.54
C GLY A 120 8.39 -21.22 13.91
N PHE A 121 8.98 -20.06 13.68
CA PHE A 121 10.35 -19.93 13.18
C PHE A 121 11.35 -20.21 14.31
N GLU A 122 12.34 -21.06 14.03
CA GLU A 122 13.39 -21.41 14.98
C GLU A 122 14.68 -20.62 14.69
N GLY A 123 15.24 -20.02 15.74
CA GLY A 123 16.52 -19.32 15.68
C GLY A 123 16.41 -17.80 15.58
N PRO A 124 17.55 -17.10 15.50
CA PRO A 124 17.59 -15.66 15.42
C PRO A 124 17.23 -15.17 14.02
N VAL A 125 16.48 -14.07 13.98
CA VAL A 125 16.12 -13.37 12.75
C VAL A 125 17.05 -12.18 12.53
N PHE A 126 17.28 -11.32 13.52
CA PHE A 126 18.14 -10.14 13.36
C PHE A 126 18.85 -9.78 14.66
N ARG A 127 20.19 -9.72 14.66
CA ARG A 127 21.00 -9.36 15.85
C ARG A 127 20.56 -10.09 17.12
N ASP A 128 20.48 -11.42 17.04
CA ASP A 128 20.04 -12.32 18.12
C ASP A 128 18.56 -12.21 18.53
N VAL A 129 17.77 -11.32 17.91
CA VAL A 129 16.32 -11.24 18.11
C VAL A 129 15.64 -12.45 17.46
N CYS A 130 14.85 -13.18 18.24
CA CYS A 130 14.11 -14.37 17.83
C CYS A 130 12.64 -14.26 18.26
N MET A 131 11.79 -15.22 17.90
CA MET A 131 10.34 -15.16 18.19
C MET A 131 10.00 -15.13 19.69
N THR A 132 10.90 -15.57 20.56
CA THR A 132 10.71 -15.48 22.02
C THR A 132 11.21 -14.16 22.60
N THR A 133 11.79 -13.27 21.81
CA THR A 133 12.35 -12.00 22.29
C THR A 133 11.24 -11.04 22.75
N ARG A 134 11.47 -10.39 23.88
CA ARG A 134 10.64 -9.32 24.45
C ARG A 134 11.28 -7.96 24.19
N ARG A 135 10.49 -6.89 24.29
CA ARG A 135 11.01 -5.52 24.16
C ARG A 135 12.06 -5.15 25.21
N SER A 136 12.01 -5.77 26.39
CA SER A 136 12.95 -5.57 27.48
C SER A 136 14.26 -6.34 27.32
N ASP A 137 14.34 -7.28 26.37
CA ASP A 137 15.54 -8.09 26.17
C ASP A 137 16.67 -7.24 25.60
N ALA A 138 17.90 -7.53 26.04
CA ALA A 138 19.08 -6.76 25.66
C ALA A 138 19.32 -6.72 24.14
N ALA A 139 19.06 -7.83 23.44
CA ALA A 139 19.20 -7.92 21.99
C ALA A 139 18.27 -6.94 21.26
N TYR A 140 17.00 -6.86 21.69
CA TYR A 140 16.04 -5.93 21.13
C TYR A 140 16.33 -4.48 21.54
N ALA A 141 16.63 -4.24 22.81
CA ALA A 141 16.95 -2.91 23.32
C ALA A 141 18.18 -2.29 22.62
N ALA A 142 19.13 -3.12 22.17
CA ALA A 142 20.30 -2.69 21.41
C ALA A 142 19.97 -2.12 20.01
N LEU A 143 18.75 -2.35 19.49
CA LEU A 143 18.27 -1.72 18.25
C LEU A 143 17.98 -0.22 18.43
N GLY A 144 17.82 0.24 19.67
CA GLY A 144 17.45 1.62 19.99
C GLY A 144 15.95 1.86 19.92
N SER A 145 15.56 3.12 19.70
CA SER A 145 14.14 3.50 19.61
C SER A 145 13.59 3.22 18.21
N PRO A 146 12.38 2.63 18.09
CA PRO A 146 11.76 2.45 16.79
C PRO A 146 11.42 3.81 16.17
N LEU A 147 11.40 3.85 14.84
CA LEU A 147 10.94 5.00 14.07
C LEU A 147 9.46 5.29 14.35
N ALA A 148 8.66 4.24 14.50
CA ALA A 148 7.24 4.32 14.84
C ALA A 148 6.79 3.07 15.62
N ARG A 149 5.79 3.26 16.48
CA ARG A 149 5.03 2.18 17.13
C ARG A 149 3.55 2.39 16.82
N ARG A 150 2.89 1.34 16.32
CA ARG A 150 1.51 1.40 15.84
C ARG A 150 0.84 0.02 15.91
N SER A 151 -0.48 -0.03 15.74
CA SER A 151 -1.21 -1.28 15.60
C SER A 151 -1.23 -1.70 14.13
N VAL A 152 -0.80 -2.92 13.82
CA VAL A 152 -0.91 -3.52 12.47
C VAL A 152 -1.33 -4.97 12.67
N TYR A 153 -2.38 -5.41 11.97
CA TYR A 153 -2.94 -6.76 12.13
C TYR A 153 -3.19 -7.13 13.61
N GLU A 154 -3.77 -6.21 14.37
CA GLU A 154 -4.07 -6.38 15.80
C GLU A 154 -2.82 -6.59 16.69
N THR A 155 -1.62 -6.37 16.16
CA THR A 155 -0.37 -6.49 16.91
C THR A 155 0.29 -5.12 17.12
N SER A 156 0.82 -4.91 18.32
CA SER A 156 1.65 -3.75 18.61
C SER A 156 2.97 -3.90 17.87
N THR A 157 3.12 -3.18 16.76
CA THR A 157 4.24 -3.34 15.83
C THR A 157 5.19 -2.16 15.93
N ASP A 158 6.48 -2.46 16.08
CA ASP A 158 7.57 -1.48 16.08
C ASP A 158 8.26 -1.49 14.71
N LEU A 159 8.44 -0.31 14.12
CA LEU A 159 9.09 -0.11 12.81
C LEU A 159 10.53 0.38 13.01
N PHE A 160 11.50 -0.30 12.43
CA PHE A 160 12.89 0.12 12.36
C PHE A 160 13.35 0.21 10.92
N VAL A 161 14.26 1.14 10.66
CA VAL A 161 15.01 1.18 9.42
C VAL A 161 16.48 1.07 9.77
N VAL A 162 17.12 -0.02 9.34
CA VAL A 162 18.52 -0.31 9.64
C VAL A 162 19.24 -0.57 8.32
N ASP A 163 20.19 0.31 8.00
CA ASP A 163 20.90 0.33 6.73
C ASP A 163 19.94 0.36 5.53
N ASP A 164 19.85 -0.74 4.78
CA ASP A 164 19.01 -0.91 3.58
C ASP A 164 17.75 -1.76 3.85
N PHE A 165 17.45 -2.06 5.11
CA PHE A 165 16.32 -2.89 5.51
C PHE A 165 15.30 -2.11 6.32
N VAL A 166 14.03 -2.44 6.06
CA VAL A 166 12.89 -2.04 6.88
C VAL A 166 12.41 -3.27 7.64
N LEU A 167 12.35 -3.15 8.96
CA LEU A 167 12.03 -4.23 9.88
C LEU A 167 10.77 -3.87 10.68
N ASN A 168 9.80 -4.76 10.65
CA ASN A 168 8.55 -4.64 11.39
C ASN A 168 8.45 -5.75 12.41
N PHE A 169 8.56 -5.40 13.69
CA PHE A 169 8.51 -6.32 14.82
C PHE A 169 7.12 -6.24 15.46
N GLY A 170 6.25 -7.20 15.17
CA GLY A 170 4.92 -7.31 15.76
C GLY A 170 4.96 -8.11 17.04
N PHE A 171 4.39 -7.58 18.12
CA PHE A 171 4.30 -8.23 19.41
C PHE A 171 2.87 -8.67 19.71
N GLN A 172 2.73 -9.83 20.36
CA GLN A 172 1.44 -10.29 20.87
C GLN A 172 0.90 -9.32 21.93
N ASP A 173 -0.41 -9.12 21.97
CA ASP A 173 -1.06 -8.27 22.96
C ASP A 173 -1.55 -9.10 24.17
N ASP A 174 -0.61 -9.70 24.90
CA ASP A 174 -0.86 -10.57 26.06
C ASP A 174 -0.45 -9.92 27.41
N GLY A 175 -0.19 -8.61 27.41
CA GLY A 175 0.09 -7.82 28.61
C GLY A 175 1.56 -7.45 28.80
N GLN A 176 2.05 -7.51 30.05
CA GLN A 176 3.38 -6.99 30.41
C GLN A 176 4.55 -7.79 29.83
N ASP A 177 4.31 -8.97 29.29
CA ASP A 177 5.34 -9.92 28.89
C ASP A 177 5.30 -10.27 27.39
N SER A 178 4.84 -9.32 26.58
CA SER A 178 4.67 -9.51 25.13
C SER A 178 5.93 -9.96 24.42
N HIS A 179 5.82 -11.14 23.82
CA HIS A 179 6.80 -11.73 22.93
C HIS A 179 6.50 -11.34 21.48
N LEU A 180 7.51 -11.50 20.62
CA LEU A 180 7.33 -11.31 19.18
C LEU A 180 6.33 -12.33 18.62
N ALA A 181 5.34 -11.82 17.89
CA ALA A 181 4.41 -12.60 17.10
C ALA A 181 4.95 -12.81 15.68
N HIS A 182 5.52 -11.76 15.09
CA HIS A 182 6.06 -11.81 13.74
C HIS A 182 7.15 -10.77 13.52
N ILE A 183 7.97 -11.03 12.51
CA ILE A 183 8.97 -10.08 11.99
C ILE A 183 8.84 -10.04 10.48
N HIS A 184 8.55 -8.87 9.92
CA HIS A 184 8.56 -8.64 8.48
C HIS A 184 9.81 -7.85 8.08
N ILE A 185 10.46 -8.29 6.99
CA ILE A 185 11.71 -7.73 6.49
C ILE A 185 11.55 -7.44 5.00
N ARG A 186 11.77 -6.18 4.61
CA ARG A 186 11.87 -5.79 3.21
C ARG A 186 13.07 -4.87 3.00
N ARG A 187 13.43 -4.65 1.73
CA ARG A 187 14.43 -3.64 1.36
C ARG A 187 13.81 -2.24 1.43
N LYS A 188 14.66 -1.24 1.63
CA LYS A 188 14.24 0.14 1.48
C LYS A 188 13.83 0.43 0.03
N ASN A 189 12.75 1.18 -0.11
CA ASN A 189 12.29 1.76 -1.35
C ASN A 189 12.50 3.29 -1.33
N ILE A 190 12.17 3.97 -2.42
CA ILE A 190 12.37 5.42 -2.56
C ILE A 190 11.60 6.27 -1.54
N PHE A 191 10.47 5.77 -1.05
CA PHE A 191 9.65 6.49 -0.08
C PHE A 191 10.19 6.38 1.34
N ASP A 192 10.96 5.34 1.66
CA ASP A 192 11.67 5.26 2.93
C ASP A 192 12.74 6.36 3.05
N ASP A 193 13.34 6.79 1.94
CA ASP A 193 14.28 7.91 1.95
C ASP A 193 13.58 9.24 2.28
N VAL A 194 12.37 9.46 1.75
CA VAL A 194 11.53 10.62 2.08
C VAL A 194 11.09 10.55 3.54
N MET A 195 10.68 9.36 4.02
CA MET A 195 10.27 9.13 5.40
C MET A 195 11.38 9.46 6.40
N LEU A 196 12.62 9.07 6.10
CA LEU A 196 13.79 9.31 6.95
C LEU A 196 14.32 10.75 6.83
N ASN A 197 14.15 11.38 5.68
CA ASN A 197 14.51 12.77 5.45
C ASN A 197 13.40 13.52 4.70
N PRO A 198 12.45 14.13 5.44
CA PRO A 198 11.28 14.80 4.86
C PRO A 198 11.58 16.03 3.97
N ARG A 199 12.85 16.44 3.89
CA ARG A 199 13.31 17.46 2.95
C ARG A 199 13.61 16.90 1.56
N LEU A 200 13.81 15.58 1.46
CA LEU A 200 13.92 14.90 0.18
C LEU A 200 12.56 14.85 -0.49
N VAL A 201 12.59 14.96 -1.81
CA VAL A 201 11.46 14.67 -2.69
C VAL A 201 12.00 13.67 -3.69
N ASP A 202 11.29 12.56 -3.87
CA ASP A 202 11.71 11.51 -4.81
C ASP A 202 11.83 12.07 -6.23
N ILE A 203 10.76 12.71 -6.71
CA ILE A 203 10.73 13.45 -7.96
C ILE A 203 10.20 14.85 -7.66
N PRO A 204 10.92 15.94 -8.04
CA PRO A 204 10.41 17.29 -7.86
C PRO A 204 9.03 17.42 -8.53
N PRO A 205 8.03 17.99 -7.85
CA PRO A 205 6.70 18.12 -8.44
C PRO A 205 6.80 18.94 -9.72
N ASN A 206 6.14 18.46 -10.76
CA ASN A 206 6.01 19.23 -11.99
C ASN A 206 4.97 20.33 -11.73
N ALA A 207 5.43 21.58 -11.56
CA ALA A 207 4.58 22.74 -11.26
C ALA A 207 3.47 22.96 -12.31
N SER A 208 3.64 22.45 -13.55
CA SER A 208 2.59 22.47 -14.57
C SER A 208 1.41 21.54 -14.28
N TYR A 209 1.50 20.67 -13.26
CA TYR A 209 0.52 19.66 -12.88
C TYR A 209 -0.03 19.86 -11.46
N SER A 210 -0.07 21.09 -10.92
CA SER A 210 -0.62 21.34 -9.57
C SER A 210 -2.12 20.99 -9.48
N MET A 211 -2.42 19.92 -8.74
CA MET A 211 -3.75 19.38 -8.41
C MET A 211 -4.81 19.53 -9.51
N PRO A 212 -4.64 18.86 -10.66
CA PRO A 212 -5.62 18.91 -11.74
C PRO A 212 -6.98 18.39 -11.24
N GLY A 213 -8.06 19.05 -11.67
CA GLY A 213 -9.42 18.73 -11.25
C GLY A 213 -9.91 19.44 -9.98
N LEU A 214 -9.05 20.18 -9.26
CA LEU A 214 -9.46 20.91 -8.06
C LEU A 214 -10.63 21.87 -8.32
N ALA A 215 -10.60 22.59 -9.45
CA ALA A 215 -11.66 23.53 -9.84
C ALA A 215 -12.97 22.81 -10.23
N GLN A 216 -12.87 21.54 -10.60
CA GLN A 216 -13.99 20.70 -11.01
C GLN A 216 -14.74 20.07 -9.84
N LEU A 217 -14.17 20.09 -8.62
CA LEU A 217 -14.84 19.56 -7.43
C LEU A 217 -16.18 20.26 -7.19
N GLY A 218 -17.25 19.48 -7.21
CA GLY A 218 -18.62 19.92 -6.96
C GLY A 218 -19.37 20.38 -8.21
N LEU A 219 -18.70 20.42 -9.36
CA LEU A 219 -19.35 20.68 -10.65
C LEU A 219 -20.06 19.44 -11.16
N CYS A 220 -21.11 19.65 -11.95
CA CYS A 220 -21.85 18.59 -12.63
C CYS A 220 -20.94 17.90 -13.69
N SER A 221 -21.04 16.58 -13.81
CA SER A 221 -20.29 15.78 -14.78
C SER A 221 -20.55 16.20 -16.23
N ASP A 222 -21.72 16.79 -16.50
CA ASP A 222 -22.11 17.28 -17.82
C ASP A 222 -21.62 18.70 -18.14
N SER A 223 -21.02 19.39 -17.17
CA SER A 223 -20.45 20.72 -17.41
C SER A 223 -19.28 20.63 -18.39
N LEU A 224 -19.14 21.65 -19.24
CA LEU A 224 -18.05 21.72 -20.22
C LEU A 224 -16.68 21.64 -19.53
N ASP A 225 -16.52 22.34 -18.41
CA ASP A 225 -15.27 22.34 -17.63
C ASP A 225 -14.89 20.95 -17.09
N VAL A 226 -15.87 20.12 -16.72
CA VAL A 226 -15.60 18.74 -16.27
C VAL A 226 -15.31 17.84 -17.47
N ARG A 227 -16.05 17.98 -18.57
CA ARG A 227 -15.81 17.20 -19.79
C ARG A 227 -14.43 17.47 -20.40
N ASP A 228 -14.03 18.74 -20.47
CA ASP A 228 -12.71 19.15 -20.96
C ASP A 228 -11.59 18.63 -20.05
N PHE A 229 -11.80 18.69 -18.73
CA PHE A 229 -10.88 18.11 -17.76
C PHE A 229 -10.74 16.60 -17.92
N LEU A 230 -11.85 15.87 -18.04
CA LEU A 230 -11.84 14.43 -18.28
C LEU A 230 -11.18 14.10 -19.63
N ALA A 231 -11.48 14.84 -20.68
CA ALA A 231 -10.87 14.67 -21.99
C ALA A 231 -9.35 14.89 -21.97
N ALA A 232 -8.86 15.89 -21.21
CA ALA A 232 -7.43 16.14 -21.04
C ALA A 232 -6.70 14.99 -20.31
N LEU A 233 -7.43 14.24 -19.46
CA LEU A 233 -6.94 13.02 -18.82
C LEU A 233 -7.17 11.76 -19.68
N GLY A 234 -7.79 11.90 -20.85
CA GLY A 234 -8.16 10.78 -21.71
C GLY A 234 -9.31 9.92 -21.15
N LEU A 235 -10.20 10.51 -20.34
CA LEU A 235 -11.33 9.86 -19.65
C LEU A 235 -12.69 10.22 -20.29
N SER A 236 -12.72 10.66 -21.55
CA SER A 236 -13.93 11.17 -22.22
C SER A 236 -15.02 10.12 -22.46
N ASN A 237 -14.70 8.83 -22.36
CA ASN A 237 -15.58 7.73 -22.78
C ASN A 237 -15.99 6.79 -21.63
N GLU A 238 -15.54 7.04 -20.39
CA GLU A 238 -15.62 6.07 -19.27
C GLU A 238 -16.61 6.47 -18.17
N ILE A 239 -17.56 7.37 -18.45
CA ILE A 239 -18.72 7.60 -17.57
C ILE A 239 -19.76 6.50 -17.87
N ASP A 240 -19.35 5.23 -17.77
CA ASP A 240 -20.25 4.10 -17.98
C ASP A 240 -21.00 3.82 -16.67
N GLU A 241 -22.32 3.73 -16.76
CA GLU A 241 -23.24 3.87 -15.61
C GLU A 241 -23.36 2.62 -14.72
N ASP A 242 -22.72 1.51 -15.10
CA ASP A 242 -22.92 0.20 -14.48
C ASP A 242 -21.69 -0.41 -13.79
N ILE A 243 -20.60 0.34 -13.60
CA ILE A 243 -19.42 -0.18 -12.91
C ILE A 243 -19.66 -0.15 -11.38
N GLY A 244 -20.32 -1.20 -10.89
CA GLY A 244 -20.59 -1.45 -9.48
C GLY A 244 -19.36 -1.76 -8.62
N CYS A 245 -18.15 -1.71 -9.18
CA CYS A 245 -16.91 -1.95 -8.45
C CYS A 245 -15.89 -0.81 -8.67
N PRO A 246 -15.43 -0.10 -7.62
CA PRO A 246 -14.39 0.94 -7.72
C PRO A 246 -13.06 0.48 -8.35
N GLU A 247 -12.90 -0.83 -8.57
CA GLU A 247 -11.69 -1.50 -9.02
C GLU A 247 -11.57 -1.58 -10.56
N GLU A 248 -12.65 -1.37 -11.32
CA GLU A 248 -12.62 -1.40 -12.80
C GLU A 248 -12.32 -0.04 -13.45
N MET A 249 -12.52 1.07 -12.74
CA MET A 249 -11.94 2.38 -13.13
C MET A 249 -10.39 2.44 -13.01
N SER A 250 -9.75 1.28 -12.79
CA SER A 250 -8.34 1.14 -12.42
C SER A 250 -7.36 1.33 -13.58
N GLY A 251 -7.72 0.98 -14.82
CA GLY A 251 -6.76 0.92 -15.93
C GLY A 251 -6.00 2.23 -16.19
N ARG A 252 -6.69 3.39 -16.14
CA ARG A 252 -6.09 4.72 -16.40
C ARG A 252 -5.80 5.53 -15.14
N ALA A 253 -6.45 5.22 -14.01
CA ALA A 253 -5.99 5.67 -12.70
C ALA A 253 -4.58 5.14 -12.39
N ARG A 254 -4.22 3.97 -12.93
CA ARG A 254 -2.87 3.44 -12.89
C ARG A 254 -1.87 4.30 -13.65
N SER A 255 -2.19 4.95 -14.77
CA SER A 255 -1.19 5.69 -15.56
C SER A 255 -0.88 7.11 -15.04
N HIS A 256 -1.87 7.81 -14.47
CA HIS A 256 -1.70 9.20 -13.99
C HIS A 256 -1.67 9.35 -12.47
N GLY A 257 -2.01 8.29 -11.73
CA GLY A 257 -2.14 8.33 -10.27
C GLY A 257 -3.29 9.20 -9.77
N ILE A 258 -4.36 9.34 -10.56
CA ILE A 258 -5.54 10.13 -10.23
C ILE A 258 -6.79 9.24 -10.32
N VAL A 259 -7.65 9.29 -9.30
CA VAL A 259 -8.99 8.67 -9.31
C VAL A 259 -10.04 9.75 -9.08
N ILE A 260 -11.08 9.78 -9.91
CA ILE A 260 -12.17 10.74 -9.81
C ILE A 260 -13.43 10.01 -9.37
N TYR A 261 -14.10 10.52 -8.34
CA TYR A 261 -15.31 9.93 -7.78
C TYR A 261 -16.51 10.80 -8.11
N PHE A 262 -17.53 10.23 -8.73
CA PHE A 262 -18.81 10.90 -8.96
C PHE A 262 -19.82 10.56 -7.86
N LYS A 263 -20.77 11.46 -7.63
CA LYS A 263 -21.89 11.21 -6.73
C LYS A 263 -23.16 11.80 -7.32
N GLU A 264 -24.23 11.03 -7.28
CA GLU A 264 -25.58 11.50 -7.57
C GLU A 264 -26.11 12.38 -6.44
N MET A 265 -26.59 13.56 -6.80
CA MET A 265 -27.26 14.49 -5.90
C MET A 265 -28.74 14.56 -6.29
N PRO A 266 -29.66 14.58 -5.31
CA PRO A 266 -31.06 14.82 -5.60
C PRO A 266 -31.20 16.17 -6.32
N GLY A 267 -31.87 16.17 -7.48
CA GLY A 267 -32.03 17.34 -8.33
C GLY A 267 -32.61 18.54 -7.56
N ALA A 268 -32.09 19.73 -7.83
CA ALA A 268 -32.38 20.95 -7.08
C ALA A 268 -33.78 21.56 -7.34
N GLU A 269 -34.69 20.87 -8.03
CA GLU A 269 -36.01 21.38 -8.34
C GLU A 269 -37.11 20.52 -7.70
N ASN A 270 -38.13 21.19 -7.14
CA ASN A 270 -39.36 20.63 -6.52
C ASN A 270 -40.25 19.85 -7.51
N HIS A 271 -39.67 19.22 -8.52
CA HIS A 271 -40.33 18.38 -9.49
C HIS A 271 -39.93 16.94 -9.20
N SER A 272 -40.94 16.13 -8.88
CA SER A 272 -40.86 14.69 -8.56
C SER A 272 -40.23 13.81 -9.65
N HIS A 273 -39.67 14.41 -10.71
CA HIS A 273 -39.17 13.79 -11.93
C HIS A 273 -37.84 14.38 -12.45
N ALA A 274 -37.17 15.27 -11.69
CA ALA A 274 -35.83 15.74 -12.08
C ALA A 274 -34.82 14.60 -11.94
N LEU A 275 -34.06 14.32 -13.01
CA LEU A 275 -32.96 13.35 -12.98
C LEU A 275 -31.90 13.81 -11.95
N PRO A 276 -31.29 12.89 -11.19
CA PRO A 276 -30.24 13.25 -10.25
C PRO A 276 -29.02 13.84 -10.99
N ASP A 277 -28.51 14.97 -10.51
CA ASP A 277 -27.29 15.56 -11.05
C ASP A 277 -26.07 14.78 -10.51
N LYS A 278 -25.27 14.20 -11.40
CA LYS A 278 -23.99 13.59 -11.05
C LYS A 278 -22.94 14.70 -10.91
N ILE A 279 -22.30 14.80 -9.75
CA ILE A 279 -21.22 15.78 -9.50
C ILE A 279 -19.88 15.09 -9.29
N VAL A 280 -18.78 15.80 -9.56
CA VAL A 280 -17.43 15.37 -9.14
C VAL A 280 -17.34 15.52 -7.62
N SER A 281 -17.42 14.42 -6.89
CA SER A 281 -17.55 14.38 -5.42
C SER A 281 -16.22 14.29 -4.68
N ALA A 282 -15.19 13.71 -5.30
CA ALA A 282 -13.85 13.67 -4.77
C ALA A 282 -12.82 13.37 -5.87
N ILE A 283 -11.57 13.75 -5.62
CA ILE A 283 -10.42 13.40 -6.46
C ILE A 283 -9.31 12.87 -5.56
N THR A 284 -8.75 11.71 -5.87
CA THR A 284 -7.66 11.09 -5.13
C THR A 284 -6.39 11.05 -5.96
N TYR A 285 -5.30 11.54 -5.37
CA TYR A 285 -3.94 11.45 -5.89
C TYR A 285 -3.21 10.30 -5.17
N LYS A 286 -2.63 9.40 -5.95
CA LYS A 286 -1.97 8.18 -5.45
C LYS A 286 -0.45 8.27 -5.53
N ARG A 287 0.19 7.69 -4.52
CA ARG A 287 1.62 7.38 -4.54
C ARG A 287 1.91 6.36 -5.64
N ARG A 288 3.09 6.43 -6.23
CA ARG A 288 3.58 5.39 -7.13
C ARG A 288 3.71 4.03 -6.40
N GLY A 289 3.32 2.94 -7.05
CA GLY A 289 3.24 1.58 -6.50
C GLY A 289 2.03 1.33 -5.59
N ASP A 290 1.26 2.36 -5.22
CA ASP A 290 0.02 2.16 -4.44
C ASP A 290 -1.11 1.68 -5.37
N LEU A 291 -1.60 0.46 -5.14
CA LEU A 291 -2.63 -0.20 -5.96
C LEU A 291 -2.29 -0.20 -7.46
N GLY A 292 -1.04 -0.49 -7.81
CA GLY A 292 -0.55 -0.53 -9.19
C GLY A 292 -0.43 0.83 -9.87
N SER A 293 -0.48 1.93 -9.10
CA SER A 293 -0.40 3.27 -9.68
C SER A 293 1.01 3.67 -10.09
N SER A 294 1.17 4.27 -11.26
CA SER A 294 2.40 4.94 -11.74
C SER A 294 2.73 6.21 -10.94
N GLY A 295 1.79 6.66 -10.11
CA GLY A 295 1.93 7.76 -9.17
C GLY A 295 1.65 9.13 -9.78
N TYR A 296 1.12 10.01 -8.93
CA TYR A 296 0.90 11.40 -9.24
C TYR A 296 2.20 12.22 -9.04
N LEU A 297 2.52 13.09 -10.01
CA LEU A 297 3.78 13.84 -10.09
C LEU A 297 3.64 15.35 -9.83
N GLY A 298 2.47 15.81 -9.38
CA GLY A 298 2.25 17.22 -9.08
C GLY A 298 2.30 17.56 -7.60
N ASP A 299 2.00 18.81 -7.28
CA ASP A 299 1.97 19.30 -5.91
C ASP A 299 0.81 18.69 -5.12
N LEU A 300 1.07 18.32 -3.86
CA LEU A 300 0.03 17.93 -2.91
C LEU A 300 -0.32 19.09 -1.98
N PRO A 301 -1.53 19.08 -1.37
CA PRO A 301 -1.92 20.06 -0.36
C PRO A 301 -0.85 20.20 0.74
N PHE A 302 -0.71 21.43 1.24
CA PHE A 302 0.19 21.77 2.34
C PHE A 302 1.69 21.53 2.07
N GLY A 303 2.08 21.25 0.83
CA GLY A 303 3.47 20.88 0.49
C GLY A 303 3.84 19.48 1.02
N MET A 304 2.84 18.61 1.18
CA MET A 304 3.06 17.20 1.49
C MET A 304 3.75 16.49 0.32
N HIS A 305 4.44 15.40 0.64
CA HIS A 305 5.04 14.50 -0.34
C HIS A 305 4.65 13.07 0.01
N PHE A 306 4.48 12.23 -1.01
CA PHE A 306 4.37 10.80 -0.77
C PHE A 306 5.63 10.28 -0.07
N GLY A 307 5.46 9.43 0.94
CA GLY A 307 6.55 9.04 1.85
C GLY A 307 6.64 9.89 3.12
N ASP A 308 5.97 11.04 3.21
CA ASP A 308 5.87 11.78 4.47
C ASP A 308 5.25 10.91 5.57
N ARG A 309 5.81 10.99 6.77
CA ARG A 309 5.21 10.39 7.97
C ARG A 309 3.97 11.17 8.44
N PRO A 310 3.07 10.55 9.22
CA PRO A 310 1.94 11.24 9.83
C PRO A 310 2.31 12.52 10.60
N ASP A 311 3.36 12.50 11.42
CA ASP A 311 3.81 13.66 12.20
C ASP A 311 4.33 14.81 11.32
N VAL A 312 5.03 14.48 10.24
CA VAL A 312 5.53 15.43 9.24
C VAL A 312 4.36 16.08 8.51
N ALA A 313 3.37 15.28 8.09
CA ALA A 313 2.19 15.77 7.40
C ALA A 313 1.39 16.75 8.28
N ILE A 314 1.22 16.44 9.58
CA ILE A 314 0.60 17.37 10.55
C ILE A 314 1.40 18.68 10.64
N ALA A 315 2.73 18.59 10.74
CA ALA A 315 3.58 19.77 10.80
C ALA A 315 3.47 20.64 9.52
N LYS A 316 3.44 20.02 8.34
CA LYS A 316 3.25 20.69 7.05
C LYS A 316 1.88 21.35 6.91
N ALA A 317 0.83 20.70 7.42
CA ALA A 317 -0.52 21.26 7.47
C ALA A 317 -0.63 22.47 8.42
N LYS A 318 0.29 22.63 9.37
CA LYS A 318 0.34 23.72 10.37
C LYS A 318 -0.86 23.76 11.34
N HIS A 319 -1.71 22.75 11.30
CA HIS A 319 -2.84 22.56 12.20
C HIS A 319 -3.14 21.07 12.37
N ALA A 320 -3.68 20.70 13.54
CA ALA A 320 -4.10 19.34 13.81
C ALA A 320 -5.25 18.90 12.88
N PRO A 321 -5.33 17.60 12.52
CA PRO A 321 -6.48 17.08 11.79
C PRO A 321 -7.74 17.21 12.64
N LEU A 322 -8.85 17.53 11.99
CA LEU A 322 -10.16 17.63 12.63
C LEU A 322 -10.74 16.27 12.97
N LYS A 323 -10.39 15.26 12.16
CA LYS A 323 -10.79 13.87 12.35
C LYS A 323 -9.62 12.96 12.03
N VAL A 324 -9.54 11.88 12.81
CA VAL A 324 -8.62 10.77 12.61
C VAL A 324 -9.45 9.50 12.47
N ALA A 325 -9.18 8.69 11.46
CA ALA A 325 -9.77 7.36 11.30
C ALA A 325 -8.67 6.34 11.08
N GLU A 326 -8.73 5.22 11.77
CA GLU A 326 -7.74 4.14 11.70
C GLU A 326 -8.44 2.84 11.32
N SER A 327 -7.84 2.09 10.41
CA SER A 327 -8.18 0.71 10.09
C SER A 327 -6.95 -0.18 10.31
N GLU A 328 -7.06 -1.49 10.08
CA GLU A 328 -5.97 -2.45 10.33
C GLU A 328 -4.63 -2.11 9.67
N GLN A 329 -4.67 -1.42 8.52
CA GLN A 329 -3.48 -1.10 7.72
C GLN A 329 -3.37 0.38 7.34
N LEU A 330 -4.41 1.19 7.57
CA LEU A 330 -4.45 2.56 7.09
C LEU A 330 -4.78 3.54 8.21
N LEU A 331 -4.12 4.69 8.17
CA LEU A 331 -4.43 5.85 9.00
C LEU A 331 -4.90 6.98 8.09
N SER A 332 -6.02 7.61 8.41
CA SER A 332 -6.58 8.73 7.66
C SER A 332 -6.67 9.97 8.55
N TYR A 333 -6.12 11.07 8.07
CA TYR A 333 -6.24 12.40 8.67
C TYR A 333 -7.08 13.30 7.78
N TYR A 334 -8.00 14.06 8.39
CA TYR A 334 -8.89 14.96 7.68
C TYR A 334 -8.67 16.41 8.13
N TRP A 335 -8.45 17.29 7.17
CA TRP A 335 -8.33 18.74 7.38
C TRP A 335 -9.38 19.48 6.58
N HIS A 336 -9.87 20.58 7.12
CA HIS A 336 -10.77 21.48 6.40
C HIS A 336 -10.02 22.74 6.00
N VAL A 337 -10.08 23.10 4.72
CA VAL A 337 -9.48 24.34 4.21
C VAL A 337 -10.53 25.43 4.03
N ALA A 338 -10.11 26.69 3.92
CA ALA A 338 -11.01 27.84 3.89
C ALA A 338 -12.04 27.80 2.74
N SER A 339 -11.75 27.09 1.65
CA SER A 339 -12.66 26.90 0.52
C SER A 339 -13.81 25.93 0.80
N GLY A 340 -13.89 25.32 1.98
CA GLY A 340 -14.87 24.29 2.31
C GLY A 340 -14.45 22.87 1.92
N ILE A 341 -13.34 22.71 1.20
CA ILE A 341 -12.81 21.40 0.78
C ILE A 341 -12.28 20.65 2.01
N VAL A 342 -12.51 19.34 2.04
CA VAL A 342 -11.85 18.44 3.00
C VAL A 342 -10.69 17.73 2.32
N VAL A 343 -9.51 17.88 2.89
CA VAL A 343 -8.29 17.15 2.50
C VAL A 343 -8.17 15.92 3.40
N GLN A 344 -8.14 14.74 2.80
CA GLN A 344 -7.88 13.48 3.49
C GLN A 344 -6.48 12.98 3.10
N GLY A 345 -5.56 12.90 4.06
CA GLY A 345 -4.28 12.20 3.88
C GLY A 345 -4.40 10.77 4.39
N VAL A 346 -4.12 9.78 3.54
CA VAL A 346 -4.15 8.35 3.88
C VAL A 346 -2.73 7.80 3.93
N PHE A 347 -2.36 7.23 5.07
CA PHE A 347 -1.04 6.69 5.37
C PHE A 347 -1.12 5.17 5.47
N SER A 348 -0.12 4.47 4.93
CA SER A 348 0.12 3.05 5.19
C SER A 348 0.67 2.91 6.62
N LEU A 349 0.02 2.13 7.49
CA LEU A 349 0.51 1.79 8.82
C LEU A 349 1.67 0.77 8.76
N ILE A 350 1.71 -0.02 7.69
CA ILE A 350 2.78 -0.99 7.44
C ILE A 350 4.10 -0.25 7.18
N ASP A 351 4.07 0.72 6.24
CA ASP A 351 5.25 1.49 5.84
C ASP A 351 5.44 2.80 6.63
N TRP A 352 4.40 3.23 7.36
CA TRP A 352 4.35 4.50 8.09
C TRP A 352 4.52 5.76 7.20
N GLN A 353 3.87 5.74 6.03
CA GLN A 353 4.09 6.71 4.95
C GLN A 353 2.79 7.15 4.28
N LEU A 354 2.72 8.41 3.85
CA LEU A 354 1.63 8.95 3.06
C LEU A 354 1.54 8.21 1.71
N ALA A 355 0.41 7.56 1.47
CA ALA A 355 0.14 6.77 0.28
C ALA A 355 -0.88 7.44 -0.66
N ARG A 356 -1.86 8.19 -0.12
CA ARG A 356 -2.90 8.84 -0.92
C ARG A 356 -3.29 10.18 -0.33
N VAL A 357 -3.72 11.10 -1.19
CA VAL A 357 -4.40 12.33 -0.78
C VAL A 357 -5.71 12.45 -1.54
N THR A 358 -6.82 12.57 -0.83
CA THR A 358 -8.15 12.76 -1.42
C THR A 358 -8.68 14.14 -1.08
N LEU A 359 -9.20 14.84 -2.09
CA LEU A 359 -9.90 16.11 -1.94
C LEU A 359 -11.39 15.86 -2.11
N HIS A 360 -12.18 16.21 -1.11
CA HIS A 360 -13.64 16.04 -1.11
C HIS A 360 -14.34 17.37 -1.32
N THR A 361 -15.48 17.34 -2.02
CA THR A 361 -16.27 18.56 -2.22
C THR A 361 -16.76 19.17 -0.91
N PRO A 362 -17.03 20.48 -0.89
CA PRO A 362 -17.61 21.16 0.26
C PRO A 362 -18.96 20.58 0.71
N VAL A 363 -19.76 20.06 -0.23
CA VAL A 363 -21.05 19.43 0.09
C VAL A 363 -20.86 18.14 0.90
N ARG A 364 -19.82 17.35 0.58
CA ARG A 364 -19.48 16.09 1.28
C ARG A 364 -18.66 16.32 2.56
N ALA A 365 -17.93 17.44 2.64
CA ALA A 365 -17.11 17.81 3.81
C ALA A 365 -17.88 17.70 5.14
N SER A 366 -19.14 18.15 5.15
CA SER A 366 -19.99 18.14 6.34
C SER A 366 -20.35 16.74 6.83
N TYR A 367 -20.43 15.73 5.96
CA TYR A 367 -20.75 14.35 6.31
C TYR A 367 -19.52 13.58 6.82
N ILE A 368 -18.37 13.79 6.17
CA ILE A 368 -17.11 13.10 6.51
C ILE A 368 -16.66 13.42 7.94
N LEU A 369 -16.91 14.66 8.39
CA LEU A 369 -16.49 15.16 9.69
C LEU A 369 -17.51 14.93 10.83
N LYS A 370 -18.74 14.52 10.52
CA LYS A 370 -19.80 14.27 11.52
C LYS A 370 -19.91 12.82 11.97
N ASN A 371 -19.58 11.89 11.07
CA ASN A 371 -19.31 10.49 11.40
C ASN A 371 -17.86 10.35 11.81
#